data_AF-A0A6J8E5N5-F1
#
_entry.id   AF-A0A6J8E5N5-F1
#
_cell.length_a   1.000
_cell.length_b   1.000
_cell.length_c   1.000
_cell.angle_alpha   90.00
_cell.angle_beta   90.00
_cell.angle_gamma   90.00
#
_symmetry.space_group_name_H-M   'P 1'
#
loop_
_entity.id
_entity.type
_entity.pdbx_description
1 polymer ?
#
loop_
_entity_poly.entity_id
_entity_poly.type
_entity_poly.pdbx_seq_one_letter_code
_entity_poly.pdbx_strand_id
1 'polypeptide(L)'
;MTKVELRVHAIKFVSTALVGLELAWILFPLKAQQQRKWTFWHFFSFAIHYGSQFWMTFIAGMAMFLTLPRFWFGEGQKLLFPLYFALSFVMSSMTLATYIQLHLGSEMEYKEVLSLSMAVFSSLVNAYYLSDRIVENTTRRFGLEKDSGTAYKIGFVDLSKLRENPEYFIADKTFRFYHHLSWLSNMTGFCANTIYLYFLSSHYL
;
A
#
# COMPACT_ATOMS: atom_id res chain seq x y z
N MET A 1 12.76 19.01 9.16
CA MET A 1 11.79 17.91 9.00
C MET A 1 10.39 18.45 9.27
N THR A 2 9.46 18.33 8.34
CA THR A 2 8.07 18.81 8.49
C THR A 2 7.28 17.90 9.45
N LYS A 3 6.17 18.38 10.03
CA LYS A 3 5.29 17.54 10.88
C LYS A 3 4.77 16.29 10.15
N VAL A 4 4.60 16.38 8.83
CA VAL A 4 4.16 15.26 7.99
C VAL A 4 5.27 14.22 7.84
N GLU A 5 6.51 14.64 7.60
CA GLU A 5 7.66 13.73 7.54
C GLU A 5 7.85 12.96 8.85
N LEU A 6 7.74 13.63 10.00
CA LEU A 6 7.82 12.97 11.31
C LEU A 6 6.74 11.89 11.47
N ARG A 7 5.51 12.16 11.02
CA ARG A 7 4.41 11.18 11.06
C ARG A 7 4.67 9.99 10.15
N VAL A 8 5.18 10.22 8.94
CA VAL A 8 5.53 9.14 7.99
C VAL A 8 6.62 8.24 8.55
N HIS A 9 7.68 8.81 9.13
CA HIS A 9 8.73 8.02 9.78
C HIS A 9 8.20 7.22 10.98
N ALA A 10 7.33 7.82 11.80
CA ALA A 10 6.68 7.11 12.91
C ALA A 10 5.81 5.96 12.41
N ILE A 11 5.02 6.16 11.34
CA ILE A 11 4.20 5.11 10.72
C ILE A 11 5.08 3.94 10.26
N LYS A 12 6.17 4.22 9.54
CA LYS A 12 7.12 3.19 9.06
C LYS A 12 7.79 2.44 10.20
N PHE A 13 8.25 3.16 11.22
CA PHE A 13 8.85 2.57 12.41
C PHE A 13 7.87 1.63 13.11
N VAL A 14 6.65 2.10 13.39
CA VAL A 14 5.59 1.28 14.01
C VAL A 14 5.27 0.07 13.14
N SER A 15 5.17 0.23 11.82
CA SER A 15 4.87 -0.88 10.91
C SER A 15 5.98 -1.93 10.89
N THR A 16 7.25 -1.51 10.87
CA THR A 16 8.40 -2.42 10.99
C THR A 16 8.39 -3.13 12.34
N ALA A 17 8.10 -2.41 13.43
CA ALA A 17 8.03 -2.98 14.76
C ALA A 17 6.89 -4.01 14.88
N LEU A 18 5.72 -3.72 14.32
CA LEU A 18 4.58 -4.66 14.29
C LEU A 18 4.94 -5.93 13.53
N VAL A 19 5.51 -5.83 12.33
CA VAL A 19 5.97 -7.01 11.57
C VAL A 19 7.06 -7.77 12.35
N GLY A 20 7.99 -7.07 13.00
CA GLY A 20 9.00 -7.71 13.85
C GLY A 20 8.39 -8.47 15.04
N LEU A 21 7.37 -7.91 15.69
CA LEU A 21 6.63 -8.55 16.78
C LEU A 21 5.81 -9.74 16.29
N GLU A 22 5.18 -9.64 15.12
CA GLU A 22 4.47 -10.76 14.47
C GLU A 22 5.43 -11.92 14.19
N LEU A 23 6.57 -11.64 13.56
CA LEU A 23 7.62 -12.62 13.28
C LEU A 23 8.16 -13.27 14.56
N ALA A 24 8.38 -12.48 15.62
CA ALA A 24 8.76 -13.03 16.91
C ALA A 24 7.66 -13.94 17.49
N TRP A 25 6.39 -13.54 17.43
CA TRP A 25 5.26 -14.32 17.95
C TRP A 25 5.10 -15.69 17.25
N ILE A 26 5.40 -15.74 15.95
CA ILE A 26 5.39 -16.95 15.13
C ILE A 26 6.54 -17.89 15.48
N LEU A 27 7.72 -17.37 15.81
CA LEU A 27 8.89 -18.17 16.17
C LEU A 27 8.79 -18.82 17.57
N PHE A 28 7.78 -18.46 18.38
CA PHE A 28 7.47 -19.09 19.67
C PHE A 28 6.17 -19.89 19.61
N PRO A 29 6.16 -21.11 19.03
CA PRO A 29 4.94 -21.91 18.87
C PRO A 29 4.39 -22.35 20.24
N LEU A 30 3.25 -21.79 20.64
CA LEU A 30 2.44 -22.31 21.74
C LEU A 30 1.56 -23.45 21.21
N LYS A 31 1.44 -24.53 22.00
CA LYS A 31 0.79 -25.84 21.69
C LYS A 31 -0.49 -25.77 20.82
N ALA A 32 -0.78 -26.89 20.16
CA ALA A 32 -1.85 -27.24 19.20
C ALA A 32 -3.30 -26.74 19.44
N GLN A 33 -3.62 -26.10 20.57
CA GLN A 33 -4.93 -25.51 20.88
C GLN A 33 -5.16 -24.13 20.20
N GLN A 34 -4.29 -23.74 19.27
CA GLN A 34 -4.16 -22.38 18.71
C GLN A 34 -4.75 -22.22 17.29
N GLN A 35 -5.17 -23.29 16.61
CA GLN A 35 -5.69 -23.30 15.23
C GLN A 35 -6.76 -22.21 14.98
N ARG A 36 -7.81 -22.16 15.80
CA ARG A 36 -8.89 -21.14 15.67
C ARG A 36 -8.39 -19.70 15.74
N LYS A 37 -7.36 -19.42 16.56
CA LYS A 37 -6.78 -18.07 16.67
C LYS A 37 -6.00 -17.71 15.41
N TRP A 38 -5.21 -18.66 14.88
CA TRP A 38 -4.47 -18.46 13.64
C TRP A 38 -5.39 -18.24 12.45
N THR A 39 -6.44 -19.05 12.33
CA THR A 39 -7.47 -18.90 11.29
C THR A 39 -8.13 -17.52 11.36
N PHE A 40 -8.54 -17.07 12.56
CA PHE A 40 -9.13 -15.74 12.73
C PHE A 40 -8.20 -14.63 12.23
N TRP A 41 -6.94 -14.61 12.69
CA TRP A 41 -5.99 -13.58 12.30
C TRP A 41 -5.65 -13.63 10.82
N HIS A 42 -5.54 -14.84 10.25
CA HIS A 42 -5.31 -15.05 8.83
C HIS A 42 -6.41 -14.42 7.97
N PHE A 43 -7.68 -14.74 8.25
CA PHE A 43 -8.81 -14.15 7.52
C PHE A 43 -8.93 -12.65 7.76
N PHE A 44 -8.72 -12.20 9.00
CA PHE A 44 -8.78 -10.78 9.33
C PHE A 44 -7.74 -9.97 8.54
N SER A 45 -6.47 -10.38 8.58
CA SER A 45 -5.39 -9.69 7.89
C SER A 45 -5.56 -9.75 6.38
N PHE A 46 -5.95 -10.91 5.84
CA PHE A 46 -6.20 -11.08 4.42
C PHE A 46 -7.33 -10.16 3.94
N ALA A 47 -8.48 -10.16 4.63
CA ALA A 47 -9.65 -9.39 4.25
C ALA A 47 -9.38 -7.87 4.30
N ILE A 48 -8.69 -7.40 5.35
CA ILE A 48 -8.29 -5.98 5.45
C ILE A 48 -7.37 -5.61 4.30
N HIS A 49 -6.35 -6.42 4.02
CA HIS A 49 -5.41 -6.12 2.95
C HIS A 49 -6.10 -6.13 1.59
N TYR A 50 -6.75 -7.23 1.21
CA TYR A 50 -7.40 -7.37 -0.09
C TYR A 50 -8.51 -6.34 -0.32
N GLY A 51 -9.36 -6.11 0.69
CA GLY A 51 -10.42 -5.12 0.63
C GLY A 51 -9.88 -3.69 0.50
N SER A 52 -8.82 -3.35 1.24
CA SER A 52 -8.18 -2.03 1.13
C SER A 52 -7.55 -1.82 -0.24
N GLN A 53 -6.94 -2.85 -0.84
CA GLN A 53 -6.39 -2.77 -2.21
C GLN A 53 -7.46 -2.45 -3.23
N PHE A 54 -8.59 -3.15 -3.18
CA PHE A 54 -9.72 -2.90 -4.07
C PHE A 54 -10.26 -1.48 -3.89
N TRP A 55 -10.57 -1.10 -2.65
CA TRP A 55 -11.15 0.21 -2.33
C TRP A 55 -10.22 1.36 -2.76
N MET A 56 -8.94 1.30 -2.40
CA MET A 56 -7.99 2.38 -2.69
C MET A 56 -7.72 2.53 -4.18
N THR A 57 -7.59 1.42 -4.91
CA THR A 57 -7.22 1.43 -6.33
C THR A 57 -8.37 1.85 -7.23
N PHE A 58 -9.57 1.29 -7.00
CA PHE A 58 -10.67 1.42 -7.95
C PHE A 58 -11.71 2.46 -7.53
N ILE A 59 -11.87 2.72 -6.24
CA ILE A 59 -12.97 3.57 -5.73
C ILE A 59 -12.42 4.88 -5.21
N ALA A 60 -11.64 4.86 -4.12
CA ALA A 60 -11.25 6.06 -3.40
C ALA A 60 -10.42 7.01 -4.27
N GLY A 61 -9.41 6.50 -4.98
CA GLY A 61 -8.54 7.31 -5.84
C GLY A 61 -9.32 8.05 -6.92
N MET A 62 -10.19 7.34 -7.63
CA MET A 62 -10.99 7.92 -8.72
C MET A 62 -12.05 8.89 -8.20
N ALA A 63 -12.77 8.53 -7.13
CA ALA A 63 -13.75 9.40 -6.50
C ALA A 63 -13.12 10.72 -6.06
N MET A 64 -11.97 10.68 -5.39
CA MET A 64 -11.28 11.90 -4.95
C MET A 64 -10.75 12.72 -6.13
N PHE A 65 -10.18 12.08 -7.16
CA PHE A 65 -9.68 12.79 -8.35
C PHE A 65 -10.78 13.57 -9.08
N LEU A 66 -11.99 13.01 -9.15
CA LEU A 66 -13.12 13.61 -9.85
C LEU A 66 -13.89 14.65 -9.03
N THR A 67 -13.71 14.69 -7.70
CA THR A 67 -14.54 15.52 -6.81
C THR A 67 -13.75 16.57 -6.03
N LEU A 68 -12.47 16.33 -5.74
CA LEU A 68 -11.65 17.26 -4.98
C LEU A 68 -10.83 18.17 -5.89
N PRO A 69 -10.65 19.44 -5.52
CA PRO A 69 -9.61 20.27 -6.09
C PRO A 69 -8.24 19.58 -5.96
N ARG A 70 -7.41 19.68 -6.99
CA ARG A 70 -6.11 18.98 -7.08
C ARG A 70 -5.21 19.19 -5.86
N PHE A 71 -5.22 20.40 -5.28
CA PHE A 71 -4.53 20.72 -4.05
C PHE A 71 -4.94 19.79 -2.91
N TRP A 72 -6.24 19.71 -2.62
CA TRP A 72 -6.77 18.89 -1.53
C TRP A 72 -6.64 17.39 -1.79
N PHE A 73 -6.81 16.98 -3.05
CA PHE A 73 -6.50 15.61 -3.47
C PHE A 73 -5.05 15.25 -3.15
N GLY A 74 -4.12 16.13 -3.52
CA GLY A 74 -2.71 15.98 -3.25
C GLY A 74 -2.35 15.89 -1.78
N GLU A 75 -2.86 16.82 -0.98
CA GLU A 75 -2.67 16.81 0.48
C GLU A 75 -3.20 15.51 1.10
N GLY A 76 -4.35 15.01 0.63
CA GLY A 76 -4.89 13.72 1.01
C GLY A 76 -3.94 12.57 0.68
N GLN A 77 -3.42 12.53 -0.55
CA GLN A 77 -2.48 11.49 -0.99
C GLN A 77 -1.18 11.47 -0.18
N LYS A 78 -0.67 12.63 0.25
CA LYS A 78 0.56 12.72 1.07
C LYS A 78 0.46 11.96 2.39
N LEU A 79 -0.74 11.89 2.97
CA LEU A 79 -0.99 11.15 4.19
C LEU A 79 -1.49 9.73 3.90
N LEU A 80 -2.39 9.59 2.94
CA LEU A 80 -3.03 8.32 2.62
C LEU A 80 -2.04 7.28 2.07
N PHE A 81 -1.11 7.67 1.19
CA PHE A 81 -0.19 6.70 0.58
C PHE A 81 0.71 6.03 1.61
N PRO A 82 1.43 6.78 2.49
CA PRO A 82 2.23 6.16 3.54
C PRO A 82 1.42 5.27 4.48
N LEU A 83 0.23 5.71 4.90
CA LEU A 83 -0.62 4.94 5.81
C LEU A 83 -1.15 3.66 5.17
N TYR A 84 -1.67 3.77 3.95
CA TYR A 84 -2.21 2.65 3.20
C TYR A 84 -1.14 1.59 2.96
N PHE A 85 0.02 1.97 2.41
CA PHE A 85 1.05 1.00 2.09
C PHE A 85 1.71 0.39 3.34
N ALA A 86 1.82 1.15 4.43
CA ALA A 86 2.23 0.63 5.72
C ALA A 86 1.26 -0.42 6.26
N LEU A 87 -0.05 -0.13 6.24
CA LEU A 87 -1.10 -1.09 6.62
C LEU A 87 -1.05 -2.34 5.73
N SER A 88 -0.93 -2.17 4.41
CA SER A 88 -0.81 -3.28 3.47
C SER A 88 0.41 -4.16 3.77
N PHE A 89 1.54 -3.56 4.11
CA PHE A 89 2.75 -4.31 4.48
C PHE A 89 2.53 -5.13 5.75
N VAL A 90 2.01 -4.52 6.82
CA VAL A 90 1.69 -5.23 8.07
C VAL A 90 0.71 -6.37 7.82
N MET A 91 -0.41 -6.09 7.15
CA MET A 91 -1.48 -7.09 6.97
C MET A 91 -1.09 -8.21 6.00
N SER A 92 -0.32 -7.92 4.94
CA SER A 92 0.23 -8.97 4.07
C SER A 92 1.23 -9.85 4.80
N SER A 93 2.12 -9.25 5.61
CA SER A 93 3.08 -10.00 6.43
C SER A 93 2.36 -10.90 7.42
N MET A 94 1.36 -10.38 8.14
CA MET A 94 0.52 -11.16 9.07
C MET A 94 -0.22 -12.31 8.37
N THR A 95 -0.66 -12.12 7.13
CA THR A 95 -1.34 -13.17 6.35
C THR A 95 -0.38 -14.31 6.01
N LEU A 96 0.82 -14.00 5.50
CA LEU A 96 1.86 -15.00 5.21
C LEU A 96 2.32 -15.74 6.48
N ALA A 97 2.54 -14.97 7.53
CA ALA A 97 2.87 -15.43 8.88
C ALA A 97 1.89 -16.49 9.41
N THR A 98 0.60 -16.15 9.41
CA THR A 98 -0.47 -17.02 9.90
C THR A 98 -0.69 -18.21 8.98
N TYR A 99 -0.49 -18.06 7.67
CA TYR A 99 -0.49 -19.19 6.74
C TYR A 99 0.59 -20.22 7.09
N ILE A 100 1.83 -19.79 7.36
CA ILE A 100 2.92 -20.67 7.78
C ILE A 100 2.54 -21.41 9.07
N GLN A 101 1.98 -20.70 10.05
CA GLN A 101 1.54 -21.31 11.33
C GLN A 101 0.46 -22.37 11.15
N LEU A 102 -0.51 -22.14 10.26
CA LEU A 102 -1.59 -23.09 9.98
C LEU A 102 -1.08 -24.36 9.28
N HIS A 103 0.03 -24.27 8.56
CA HIS A 103 0.63 -25.38 7.80
C HIS A 103 1.92 -25.92 8.44
N LEU A 104 2.22 -25.59 9.70
CA LEU A 104 3.35 -26.18 10.41
C LEU A 104 3.15 -27.71 10.55
N GLY A 105 4.07 -28.48 9.98
CA GLY A 105 4.01 -29.94 10.00
C GLY A 105 3.19 -30.57 8.87
N SER A 106 2.72 -29.77 7.90
CA SER A 106 2.15 -30.24 6.63
C SER A 106 2.94 -29.68 5.44
N GLU A 107 2.72 -30.25 4.25
CA GLU A 107 3.22 -29.63 3.02
C GLU A 107 2.50 -28.30 2.77
N MET A 108 3.25 -27.28 2.36
CA MET A 108 2.71 -25.98 1.94
C MET A 108 2.64 -25.91 0.42
N GLU A 109 1.52 -25.45 -0.12
CA GLU A 109 1.37 -25.29 -1.57
C GLU A 109 2.25 -24.13 -2.07
N TYR A 110 3.15 -24.43 -3.00
CA TYR A 110 4.10 -23.45 -3.55
C TYR A 110 3.40 -22.20 -4.11
N LYS A 111 2.26 -22.37 -4.77
CA LYS A 111 1.52 -21.27 -5.40
C LYS A 111 0.92 -20.31 -4.37
N GLU A 112 0.46 -20.82 -3.23
CA GLU A 112 -0.06 -20.00 -2.13
C GLU A 112 1.06 -19.20 -1.47
N VAL A 113 2.18 -19.86 -1.14
CA VAL A 113 3.37 -19.21 -0.56
C VAL A 113 3.92 -18.13 -1.49
N LEU A 114 4.03 -18.43 -2.80
CA LEU A 114 4.49 -17.46 -3.80
C LEU A 114 3.54 -16.25 -3.88
N SER A 115 2.23 -16.50 -3.91
CA SER A 115 1.22 -15.43 -4.00
C SER A 115 1.28 -14.50 -2.79
N LEU A 116 1.30 -15.06 -1.58
CA LEU A 116 1.41 -14.30 -0.34
C LEU A 116 2.75 -13.54 -0.25
N SER A 117 3.85 -14.16 -0.69
CA SER A 117 5.17 -13.52 -0.73
C SER A 117 5.22 -12.33 -1.71
N MET A 118 4.59 -12.47 -2.88
CA MET A 118 4.46 -11.36 -3.85
C MET A 118 3.64 -10.21 -3.28
N ALA A 119 2.57 -10.50 -2.53
CA ALA A 119 1.75 -9.48 -1.87
C ALA A 119 2.56 -8.72 -0.80
N VAL A 120 3.37 -9.41 0.00
CA VAL A 120 4.30 -8.80 0.98
C VAL A 120 5.32 -7.92 0.26
N PHE A 121 6.00 -8.45 -0.77
CA PHE A 121 7.03 -7.73 -1.51
C PHE A 121 6.49 -6.45 -2.17
N SER A 122 5.34 -6.55 -2.83
CA SER A 122 4.65 -5.41 -3.43
C SER A 122 4.35 -4.31 -2.39
N SER A 123 3.84 -4.71 -1.23
CA SER A 123 3.48 -3.79 -0.15
C SER A 123 4.73 -3.14 0.45
N LEU A 124 5.81 -3.91 0.66
CA LEU A 124 7.09 -3.44 1.19
C LEU A 124 7.72 -2.38 0.27
N VAL A 125 7.83 -2.67 -1.03
CA VAL A 125 8.43 -1.75 -2.01
C VAL A 125 7.62 -0.45 -2.08
N ASN A 126 6.30 -0.54 -2.04
CA ASN A 126 5.45 0.65 -2.00
C ASN A 126 5.63 1.47 -0.72
N ALA A 127 5.60 0.82 0.45
CA ALA A 127 5.66 1.47 1.74
C ALA A 127 7.00 2.17 1.99
N TYR A 128 8.12 1.53 1.62
CA TYR A 128 9.45 2.01 2.01
C TYR A 128 10.20 2.75 0.90
N TYR A 129 9.85 2.55 -0.37
CA TYR A 129 10.57 3.18 -1.48
C TYR A 129 9.67 4.08 -2.34
N LEU A 130 8.59 3.54 -2.92
CA LEU A 130 7.82 4.28 -3.93
C LEU A 130 6.99 5.41 -3.34
N SER A 131 6.36 5.20 -2.17
CA SER A 131 5.52 6.22 -1.52
C SER A 131 6.30 7.51 -1.25
N ASP A 132 7.54 7.43 -0.77
CA ASP A 132 8.34 8.63 -0.44
C ASP A 132 8.62 9.46 -1.68
N ARG A 133 9.00 8.81 -2.78
CA ARG A 133 9.26 9.49 -4.07
C ARG A 133 8.00 10.14 -4.62
N ILE A 134 6.85 9.51 -4.44
CA ILE A 134 5.57 10.09 -4.84
C ILE A 134 5.26 11.32 -3.99
N VAL A 135 5.34 11.22 -2.66
CA VAL A 135 5.01 12.31 -1.73
C VAL A 135 5.94 13.52 -1.93
N GLU A 136 7.24 13.29 -2.11
CA GLU A 136 8.24 14.32 -2.38
C GLU A 136 7.87 15.12 -3.64
N ASN A 137 7.65 14.44 -4.77
CA ASN A 137 7.38 15.09 -6.05
C ASN A 137 5.96 15.67 -6.13
N THR A 138 5.01 15.07 -5.42
CA THR A 138 3.66 15.61 -5.24
C THR A 138 3.70 16.95 -4.51
N THR A 139 4.52 17.04 -3.46
CA THR A 139 4.71 18.27 -2.69
C THR A 139 5.31 19.39 -3.54
N ARG A 140 6.37 19.09 -4.30
CA ARG A 140 6.99 20.06 -5.22
C ARG A 140 6.01 20.56 -6.28
N ARG A 141 5.31 19.66 -6.98
CA ARG A 141 4.35 20.03 -8.03
C ARG A 141 3.22 20.89 -7.50
N PHE A 142 2.60 20.51 -6.39
CA PHE A 142 1.44 21.25 -5.89
C PHE A 142 1.79 22.62 -5.31
N GLY A 143 3.03 22.86 -4.90
CA GLY A 143 3.52 24.22 -4.62
C GLY A 143 3.40 25.11 -5.87
N LEU A 144 3.92 24.64 -7.00
CA LEU A 144 3.91 25.39 -8.27
C LEU A 144 2.49 25.48 -8.90
N GLU A 145 1.66 24.44 -8.77
CA GLU A 145 0.25 24.49 -9.19
C GLU A 145 -0.56 25.51 -8.36
N LYS A 146 -0.18 25.74 -7.09
CA LYS A 146 -0.86 26.71 -6.23
C LYS A 146 -0.57 28.14 -6.68
N ASP A 147 0.68 28.45 -6.97
CA ASP A 147 1.13 29.79 -7.38
C ASP A 147 0.56 30.20 -8.76
N SER A 148 0.28 29.21 -9.62
CA SER A 148 -0.36 29.41 -10.93
C SER A 148 -1.90 29.41 -10.88
N GLY A 149 -2.51 29.15 -9.73
CA GLY A 149 -3.96 29.06 -9.55
C GLY A 149 -4.62 27.78 -10.12
N THR A 150 -3.86 26.87 -10.74
CA THR A 150 -4.42 25.63 -11.31
C THR A 150 -4.73 24.58 -10.25
N ALA A 151 -4.13 24.66 -9.06
CA ALA A 151 -4.30 23.66 -8.00
C ALA A 151 -5.74 23.56 -7.46
N TYR A 152 -6.57 24.58 -7.68
CA TYR A 152 -7.95 24.60 -7.19
C TYR A 152 -8.98 24.09 -8.22
N LYS A 153 -8.52 23.69 -9.41
CA LYS A 153 -9.36 23.03 -10.42
C LYS A 153 -9.55 21.55 -10.07
N ILE A 154 -10.66 20.97 -10.54
CA ILE A 154 -11.05 19.58 -10.28
C ILE A 154 -10.78 18.73 -11.54
N GLY A 155 -10.31 17.49 -11.35
CA GLY A 155 -10.13 16.52 -12.42
C GLY A 155 -9.02 16.86 -13.41
N PHE A 156 -9.33 16.68 -14.71
CA PHE A 156 -8.40 16.91 -15.80
C PHE A 156 -8.19 18.41 -16.04
N VAL A 157 -6.93 18.84 -15.96
CA VAL A 157 -6.54 20.25 -16.08
C VAL A 157 -5.41 20.34 -17.10
N ASP A 158 -5.48 21.34 -17.97
CA ASP A 158 -4.37 21.68 -18.87
C ASP A 158 -3.23 22.30 -18.06
N LEU A 159 -2.08 21.62 -18.08
CA LEU A 159 -0.86 21.97 -17.37
C LEU A 159 0.27 22.32 -18.34
N SER A 160 -0.02 22.49 -19.64
CA SER A 160 0.99 22.68 -20.68
C SER A 160 1.87 23.90 -20.40
N LYS A 161 1.27 25.03 -20.01
CA LYS A 161 2.00 26.24 -19.61
C LYS A 161 2.88 26.03 -18.37
N LEU A 162 2.41 25.26 -17.38
CA LEU A 162 3.21 24.93 -16.19
C LEU A 162 4.41 24.05 -16.53
N ARG A 163 4.28 23.17 -17.54
CA ARG A 163 5.37 22.30 -18.01
C ARG A 163 6.49 23.06 -18.72
N GLU A 164 6.29 24.34 -19.06
CA GLU A 164 7.38 25.21 -19.51
C GLU A 164 8.34 25.54 -18.35
N ASN A 165 7.89 25.50 -17.09
CA ASN A 165 8.76 25.62 -15.93
C ASN A 165 9.58 24.32 -15.75
N PRO A 166 10.92 24.36 -15.83
CA PRO A 166 11.77 23.16 -15.72
C PRO A 166 11.59 22.40 -14.40
N GLU A 167 11.41 23.12 -13.28
CA GLU A 167 11.20 22.52 -11.97
C GLU A 167 9.88 21.75 -11.92
N TYR A 168 8.80 22.35 -12.44
CA TYR A 168 7.51 21.68 -12.54
C TYR A 168 7.59 20.45 -13.43
N PHE A 169 8.21 20.58 -14.60
CA PHE A 169 8.35 19.48 -15.56
C PHE A 169 9.06 18.27 -14.96
N ILE A 170 10.19 18.50 -14.27
CA ILE A 170 10.96 17.42 -13.62
C ILE A 170 10.12 16.76 -12.53
N ALA A 171 9.48 17.54 -11.66
CA ALA A 171 8.67 17.00 -10.58
C ALA A 171 7.45 16.22 -11.12
N ASP A 172 6.78 16.75 -12.15
CA ASP A 172 5.63 16.15 -12.84
C ASP A 172 5.97 14.83 -13.53
N LYS A 173 7.10 14.79 -14.25
CA LYS A 173 7.61 13.56 -14.87
C LYS A 173 7.96 12.51 -13.82
N THR A 174 8.67 12.91 -12.77
CA THR A 174 9.13 12.01 -11.70
C THR A 174 7.95 11.44 -10.91
N PHE A 175 7.00 12.29 -10.52
CA PHE A 175 5.75 11.86 -9.89
C PHE A 175 5.04 10.80 -10.73
N ARG A 176 4.80 11.08 -12.02
CA ARG A 176 4.05 10.15 -12.89
C ARG A 176 4.73 8.80 -12.98
N PHE A 177 6.06 8.80 -13.13
CA PHE A 177 6.84 7.57 -13.22
C PHE A 177 6.70 6.72 -11.96
N TYR A 178 6.98 7.28 -10.77
CA TYR A 178 6.88 6.54 -9.52
C TYR A 178 5.44 6.17 -9.15
N HIS A 179 4.47 7.03 -9.46
CA HIS A 179 3.05 6.75 -9.25
C HIS A 179 2.59 5.56 -10.11
N HIS A 180 2.98 5.50 -11.38
CA HIS A 180 2.67 4.38 -12.26
C HIS A 180 3.35 3.09 -11.78
N LEU A 181 4.62 3.17 -11.37
CA LEU A 181 5.34 2.02 -10.82
C LEU A 181 4.69 1.50 -9.51
N SER A 182 4.21 2.41 -8.66
CA SER A 182 3.49 2.07 -7.44
C SER A 182 2.14 1.41 -7.73
N TRP A 183 1.39 1.93 -8.70
CA TRP A 183 0.15 1.32 -9.17
C TRP A 183 0.39 -0.09 -9.72
N LEU A 184 1.39 -0.28 -10.58
CA LEU A 184 1.76 -1.61 -11.10
C LEU A 184 2.14 -2.57 -9.97
N SER A 185 2.99 -2.12 -9.04
CA SER A 185 3.36 -2.92 -7.86
C SER A 185 2.12 -3.33 -7.08
N ASN A 186 1.23 -2.38 -6.76
CA ASN A 186 0.00 -2.66 -6.02
C ASN A 186 -0.94 -3.62 -6.77
N MET A 187 -1.04 -3.49 -8.09
CA MET A 187 -1.84 -4.39 -8.93
C MET A 187 -1.27 -5.81 -8.94
N THR A 188 0.05 -5.98 -9.01
CA THR A 188 0.70 -7.29 -8.86
C THR A 188 0.33 -7.94 -7.52
N GLY A 189 0.38 -7.17 -6.42
CA GLY A 189 -0.05 -7.66 -5.11
C GLY A 189 -1.53 -8.03 -5.06
N PHE A 190 -2.39 -7.24 -5.70
CA PHE A 190 -3.83 -7.51 -5.77
C PHE A 190 -4.15 -8.77 -6.59
N CYS A 191 -3.50 -8.96 -7.74
CA CYS A 191 -3.61 -10.18 -8.54
C CYS A 191 -3.12 -11.41 -7.75
N ALA A 192 -1.99 -11.28 -7.05
CA ALA A 192 -1.48 -12.35 -6.19
C ALA A 192 -2.48 -12.71 -5.07
N ASN A 193 -3.06 -11.72 -4.39
CA ASN A 193 -4.12 -11.96 -3.40
C ASN A 193 -5.40 -12.54 -4.02
N THR A 194 -5.72 -12.23 -5.28
CA THR A 194 -6.87 -12.82 -5.99
C THR A 194 -6.62 -14.29 -6.31
N ILE A 195 -5.40 -14.64 -6.74
CA ILE A 195 -4.98 -16.04 -6.91
C ILE A 195 -5.04 -16.78 -5.57
N TYR A 196 -4.54 -16.15 -4.50
CA TYR A 196 -4.62 -16.72 -3.16
C TYR A 196 -6.06 -16.91 -2.68
N LEU A 197 -6.96 -15.95 -2.95
CA LEU A 197 -8.38 -16.07 -2.62
C LEU A 197 -9.03 -17.29 -3.27
N TYR A 198 -8.64 -17.63 -4.50
CA TYR A 198 -9.13 -18.84 -5.18
C TYR A 198 -8.71 -20.13 -4.45
N PHE A 199 -7.47 -20.21 -3.98
CA PHE A 199 -7.02 -21.34 -3.16
C PHE A 199 -7.73 -21.35 -1.82
N LEU A 200 -7.79 -20.19 -1.14
CA LEU A 200 -8.48 -20.03 0.13
C LEU A 200 -9.96 -20.46 0.04
N SER A 201 -10.68 -20.11 -1.03
CA SER A 201 -12.06 -20.57 -1.20
C SER A 201 -12.18 -22.06 -1.46
N SER A 202 -11.15 -22.70 -2.01
CA SER A 202 -11.13 -24.14 -2.30
C SER A 202 -10.81 -25.00 -1.06
N HIS A 203 -10.24 -24.42 0.00
CA HIS A 203 -9.92 -25.13 1.24
C HIS A 203 -11.05 -25.06 2.29
N TYR A 204 -11.95 -24.07 2.18
CA TYR A 204 -12.98 -23.77 3.18
C TYR A 204 -14.42 -23.91 2.66
N LEU A 205 -14.61 -24.37 1.42
CA LEU A 205 -15.87 -24.86 0.85
C LEU A 205 -15.77 -26.37 0.59
#